data_AF-A0A8D8BBB1-F1
#
_entry.id   AF-A0A8D8BBB1-F1
#
_cell.length_a   1.000
_cell.length_b   1.000
_cell.length_c   1.000
_cell.angle_alpha   90.00
_cell.angle_beta   90.00
_cell.angle_gamma   90.00
#
_symmetry.space_group_name_H-M   'P 1'
#
loop_
_entity.id
_entity.type
_entity.pdbx_description
1 polymer ?
#
loop_
_entity_poly.entity_id
_entity_poly.type
_entity_poly.pdbx_seq_one_letter_code
_entity_poly.pdbx_strand_id
1 'polypeptide(L)'
;KFTTARPPNMKLECLAAYTLFGNIMSMQSVSLAGSQRDALLISFQDAKLSVVQFDPDNFELKTLSLHYFEEEDIKGGWTGHYHTPIVRVDPDNRCAVMLVYG
;
A
#
# COMPACT_ATOMS: atom_id res chain seq x y z
N LYS A 1 -27.82 12.96 23.74
CA LYS A 1 -27.65 13.24 22.29
C LYS A 1 -26.24 13.77 22.09
N PHE A 2 -25.44 13.15 21.24
CA PHE A 2 -24.06 13.60 20.99
C PHE A 2 -24.06 14.96 20.31
N THR A 3 -23.14 15.82 20.71
CA THR A 3 -22.96 17.18 20.14
C THR A 3 -21.48 17.41 19.94
N THR A 4 -21.09 18.39 19.13
CA THR A 4 -19.69 18.81 18.99
C THR A 4 -19.04 19.20 20.32
N ALA A 5 -19.83 19.72 21.28
CA ALA A 5 -19.39 20.05 22.64
C ALA A 5 -19.34 18.84 23.61
N ARG A 6 -19.92 17.70 23.24
CA ARG A 6 -19.86 16.43 23.98
C ARG A 6 -19.76 15.27 22.98
N PRO A 7 -18.56 15.04 22.41
CA PRO A 7 -18.34 13.91 21.53
C PRO A 7 -18.53 12.59 22.30
N PRO A 8 -18.92 11.50 21.61
CA PRO A 8 -18.91 10.17 22.20
C PRO A 8 -17.48 9.77 22.62
N ASN A 9 -17.37 8.94 23.67
CA ASN A 9 -16.10 8.28 23.99
C ASN A 9 -15.76 7.30 22.86
N MET A 10 -14.83 7.68 22.00
CA MET A 10 -14.30 6.84 20.92
C MET A 10 -12.93 6.30 21.32
N LYS A 11 -12.67 5.01 21.05
CA LYS A 11 -11.40 4.34 21.31
C LYS A 11 -10.94 3.62 20.04
N LEU A 12 -9.64 3.66 19.77
CA LEU A 12 -9.00 2.82 18.76
C LEU A 12 -8.53 1.52 19.39
N GLU A 13 -8.84 0.40 18.76
CA GLU A 13 -8.38 -0.93 19.16
C GLU A 13 -7.57 -1.56 18.04
N CYS A 14 -6.39 -2.09 18.37
CA CYS A 14 -5.52 -2.76 17.41
C CYS A 14 -6.07 -4.16 17.14
N LEU A 15 -6.67 -4.37 15.97
CA LEU A 15 -7.22 -5.67 15.57
C LEU A 15 -6.18 -6.59 14.93
N ALA A 16 -5.18 -6.02 14.27
CA ALA A 16 -4.12 -6.77 13.60
C ALA A 16 -2.83 -5.96 13.50
N ALA A 17 -1.71 -6.64 13.59
CA ALA A 17 -0.38 -6.07 13.39
C ALA A 17 0.47 -7.09 12.61
N TYR A 18 1.11 -6.63 11.53
CA TYR A 18 1.91 -7.47 10.65
C TYR A 18 3.32 -6.91 10.53
N THR A 19 4.31 -7.81 10.57
CA THR A 19 5.71 -7.47 10.31
C THR A 19 6.04 -7.77 8.87
N LEU A 20 6.61 -6.79 8.16
CA LEU A 20 7.06 -6.93 6.78
C LEU A 20 8.58 -6.91 6.73
N PHE A 21 9.16 -7.66 5.80
CA PHE A 21 10.62 -7.71 5.58
C PHE A 21 11.08 -6.61 4.62
N GLY A 22 10.79 -5.36 4.97
CA GLY A 22 11.17 -4.20 4.18
C GLY A 22 10.53 -2.93 4.72
N ASN A 23 11.20 -1.80 4.55
CA ASN A 23 10.66 -0.50 4.96
C ASN A 23 9.57 -0.07 3.98
N ILE A 24 8.39 0.27 4.51
CA ILE A 24 7.29 0.81 3.72
C ILE A 24 7.63 2.24 3.31
N MET A 25 7.64 2.49 2.00
CA MET A 25 7.98 3.77 1.40
C MET A 25 6.72 4.59 1.06
N SER A 26 5.64 3.93 0.65
CA SER A 26 4.32 4.50 0.38
C SER A 26 3.26 3.41 0.54
N MET A 27 2.06 3.80 0.96
CA MET A 27 0.91 2.90 1.10
C MET A 27 -0.36 3.56 0.57
N GLN A 28 -1.17 2.83 -0.20
CA GLN A 28 -2.49 3.26 -0.67
C GLN A 28 -3.48 2.10 -0.62
N SER A 29 -4.77 2.38 -0.48
CA SER A 29 -5.85 1.40 -0.67
C SER A 29 -6.43 1.49 -2.09
N VAL A 30 -6.91 0.36 -2.62
CA VAL A 30 -7.70 0.27 -3.85
C VAL A 30 -8.81 -0.76 -3.69
N SER A 31 -9.97 -0.48 -4.24
CA SER A 31 -11.04 -1.47 -4.34
C SER A 31 -10.94 -2.19 -5.69
N LEU A 32 -10.63 -3.48 -5.66
CA LEU A 32 -10.53 -4.29 -6.88
C LEU A 32 -11.92 -4.72 -7.35
N ALA A 33 -12.14 -4.75 -8.67
CA ALA A 33 -13.42 -5.15 -9.24
C ALA A 33 -13.85 -6.54 -8.78
N GLY A 34 -15.04 -6.64 -8.19
CA GLY A 34 -15.59 -7.90 -7.66
C GLY A 34 -14.98 -8.35 -6.31
N SER A 35 -14.10 -7.55 -5.70
CA SER A 35 -13.56 -7.85 -4.38
C SER A 35 -14.49 -7.34 -3.27
N GLN A 36 -14.58 -8.11 -2.19
CA GLN A 36 -15.36 -7.75 -1.00
C GLN A 36 -14.56 -6.89 0.00
N ARG A 37 -13.27 -6.69 -0.26
CA ARG A 37 -12.34 -5.98 0.62
C ARG A 37 -11.42 -5.13 -0.23
N ASP A 38 -10.97 -4.02 0.34
CA ASP A 38 -9.92 -3.24 -0.29
C ASP A 38 -8.60 -3.99 -0.23
N ALA A 39 -7.81 -3.85 -1.28
CA ALA A 39 -6.42 -4.25 -1.31
C ALA A 39 -5.53 -3.05 -0.91
N LEU A 40 -4.37 -3.36 -0.34
CA LEU A 40 -3.33 -2.39 -0.03
C LEU A 40 -2.21 -2.51 -1.05
N LEU A 41 -1.83 -1.38 -1.65
CA LEU A 41 -0.62 -1.22 -2.42
C LEU A 41 0.46 -0.71 -1.47
N ILE A 42 1.53 -1.47 -1.31
CA ILE A 42 2.65 -1.18 -0.41
C ILE A 42 3.92 -1.11 -1.25
N SER A 43 4.54 0.07 -1.33
CA SER A 43 5.86 0.19 -1.94
C SER A 43 6.97 0.01 -0.92
N PHE A 44 8.08 -0.56 -1.37
CA PHE A 44 9.31 -0.74 -0.60
C PHE A 44 10.49 -0.08 -1.33
N GLN A 45 11.66 -0.12 -0.70
CA GLN A 45 12.90 0.34 -1.32
C GLN A 45 13.19 -0.34 -2.66
N ASP A 46 13.97 0.34 -3.50
CA ASP A 46 14.36 -0.13 -4.84
C ASP A 46 13.16 -0.45 -5.73
N ALA A 47 12.15 0.43 -5.76
CA ALA A 47 11.05 0.33 -6.72
C ALA A 47 10.27 -1.01 -6.68
N LYS A 48 10.08 -1.57 -5.48
CA LYS A 48 9.27 -2.77 -5.25
C LYS A 48 7.83 -2.39 -4.86
N LEU A 49 6.85 -3.12 -5.38
CA LEU A 49 5.43 -2.93 -5.06
C LEU A 49 4.78 -4.27 -4.73
N SER A 50 4.08 -4.34 -3.61
CA SER A 50 3.23 -5.48 -3.22
C SER A 50 1.77 -5.05 -3.16
N VAL A 51 0.90 -5.86 -3.74
CA VAL A 51 -0.56 -5.75 -3.60
C VAL A 51 -1.01 -6.84 -2.65
N VAL A 52 -1.52 -6.47 -1.48
CA VAL A 52 -1.95 -7.42 -0.44
C VAL A 52 -3.40 -7.17 -0.06
N GLN A 53 -4.08 -8.19 0.45
CA GLN A 53 -5.43 -8.10 0.97
C GLN A 53 -5.52 -8.90 2.28
N PHE A 54 -6.31 -8.40 3.23
CA PHE A 54 -6.55 -9.10 4.49
C PHE A 54 -7.43 -10.35 4.27
N ASP A 55 -6.95 -11.49 4.75
CA ASP A 55 -7.68 -12.75 4.81
C ASP A 55 -8.34 -12.93 6.19
N PRO A 56 -9.67 -12.85 6.29
CA PRO A 56 -10.38 -12.98 7.56
C PRO A 56 -10.37 -14.39 8.13
N ASP A 57 -10.15 -15.42 7.31
CA ASP A 57 -10.21 -16.82 7.77
C ASP A 57 -8.93 -17.19 8.52
N ASN A 58 -7.79 -16.68 8.03
CA ASN A 58 -6.47 -16.94 8.58
C ASN A 58 -5.90 -15.78 9.41
N PHE A 59 -6.56 -14.61 9.41
CA PHE A 59 -6.07 -13.37 10.02
C PHE A 59 -4.69 -12.93 9.49
N GLU A 60 -4.43 -13.16 8.20
CA GLU A 60 -3.15 -12.87 7.54
C GLU A 60 -3.28 -11.85 6.41
N LEU A 61 -2.15 -11.28 6.00
CA LEU A 61 -2.06 -10.51 4.74
C LEU A 61 -1.74 -11.45 3.59
N LYS A 62 -2.71 -11.67 2.72
CA LYS A 62 -2.57 -12.45 1.50
C LYS A 62 -2.01 -11.58 0.38
N THR A 63 -0.88 -11.98 -0.18
CA THR A 63 -0.31 -11.34 -1.38
C THR A 63 -1.15 -11.69 -2.61
N LEU A 64 -1.63 -10.68 -3.31
CA LEU A 64 -2.35 -10.79 -4.58
C LEU A 64 -1.39 -10.68 -5.78
N SER A 65 -0.45 -9.73 -5.73
CA SER A 65 0.58 -9.57 -6.77
C SER A 65 1.84 -8.90 -6.22
N LEU A 66 2.98 -9.15 -6.88
CA LEU A 66 4.28 -8.53 -6.60
C LEU A 66 4.85 -7.98 -7.90
N HIS A 67 5.38 -6.75 -7.84
CA HIS A 67 5.98 -6.07 -8.99
C HIS A 67 7.35 -5.53 -8.61
N TYR A 68 8.35 -5.82 -9.44
CA TYR A 68 9.75 -5.43 -9.26
C TYR A 68 10.17 -4.58 -10.44
N PHE A 69 10.55 -3.32 -10.20
CA PHE A 69 11.01 -2.41 -11.25
C PHE A 69 12.49 -2.06 -11.02
N GLU A 70 13.30 -3.06 -10.70
CA GLU A 70 14.71 -2.91 -10.29
C GLU A 70 15.72 -2.99 -11.44
N GLU A 71 15.23 -3.20 -12.66
CA GLU A 71 16.04 -3.42 -13.84
C GLU A 71 16.93 -2.21 -14.17
N GLU A 72 18.17 -2.47 -14.56
CA GLU A 72 19.18 -1.46 -14.92
C GLU A 72 18.68 -0.50 -16.01
N ASP A 73 17.95 -1.04 -16.99
CA ASP A 73 17.36 -0.25 -18.08
C ASP A 73 16.34 0.78 -17.56
N ILE A 74 15.60 0.44 -16.50
CA ILE A 74 14.62 1.33 -15.85
C ILE A 74 15.35 2.39 -15.02
N LYS A 75 16.49 2.03 -14.44
CA LYS A 75 17.34 2.96 -13.67
C LYS A 75 18.08 3.97 -14.54
N GLY A 76 18.15 3.78 -15.86
CA GLY A 76 18.76 4.74 -16.79
C GLY A 76 20.23 5.06 -16.49
N GLY A 77 20.97 4.12 -15.91
CA GLY A 77 22.39 4.29 -15.53
C GLY A 77 22.62 5.09 -14.24
N TRP A 78 21.58 5.50 -13.53
CA TRP A 78 21.71 6.12 -12.22
C TRP A 78 22.08 5.08 -11.15
N THR A 79 23.12 5.35 -10.37
CA THR A 79 23.61 4.43 -9.33
C THR A 79 23.24 4.85 -7.90
N GLY A 80 22.74 6.08 -7.73
CA GLY A 80 22.27 6.63 -6.46
C GLY A 80 20.78 6.93 -6.52
N HIS A 81 19.94 6.04 -6.00
CA HIS A 81 18.49 6.25 -6.00
C HIS A 81 18.04 6.92 -4.71
N TYR A 82 17.90 8.25 -4.75
CA TYR A 82 17.45 9.06 -3.62
C TYR A 82 15.92 9.26 -3.58
N HIS A 83 15.19 8.83 -4.61
CA HIS A 83 13.75 9.06 -4.71
C HIS A 83 12.95 7.90 -4.09
N THR A 84 12.15 8.25 -3.09
CA THR A 84 11.20 7.34 -2.45
C THR A 84 10.11 6.95 -3.46
N PRO A 85 9.82 5.65 -3.68
CA PRO A 85 8.77 5.24 -4.58
C PRO A 85 7.39 5.62 -4.02
N ILE A 86 6.67 6.47 -4.77
CA ILE A 86 5.37 7.02 -4.37
C ILE A 86 4.26 6.31 -5.14
N VAL A 87 3.27 5.79 -4.42
CA VAL A 87 2.08 5.16 -5.00
C VAL A 87 0.91 6.13 -4.98
N ARG A 88 0.16 6.20 -6.08
CA ARG A 88 -1.12 6.90 -6.21
C ARG A 88 -2.16 5.99 -6.85
N VAL A 89 -3.41 6.17 -6.45
CA VAL A 89 -4.55 5.38 -6.93
C VAL A 89 -5.59 6.34 -7.49
N ASP A 90 -6.20 5.99 -8.62
CA ASP A 90 -7.33 6.73 -9.18
C ASP A 90 -8.52 6.68 -8.20
N PRO A 91 -9.14 7.82 -7.83
CA PRO A 91 -10.36 7.83 -7.03
C PRO A 91 -11.48 6.92 -7.56
N ASP A 92 -11.55 6.72 -8.87
CA ASP A 92 -12.51 5.82 -9.52
C ASP A 92 -12.05 4.33 -9.53
N ASN A 93 -10.93 4.01 -8.88
CA ASN A 93 -10.32 2.67 -8.77
C ASN A 93 -10.01 1.99 -10.11
N ARG A 94 -9.77 2.76 -11.18
CA ARG A 94 -9.48 2.20 -12.52
C ARG A 94 -8.01 1.84 -12.70
N CYS A 95 -7.11 2.53 -12.02
CA CYS A 95 -5.68 2.27 -12.08
C CYS A 95 -4.93 2.74 -10.82
N ALA A 96 -3.69 2.29 -10.70
CA ALA A 96 -2.72 2.79 -9.75
C ALA A 96 -1.38 3.02 -10.45
N VAL A 97 -0.62 3.99 -9.98
CA VAL A 97 0.68 4.38 -10.54
C VAL A 97 1.69 4.45 -9.41
N MET A 98 2.88 3.89 -9.65
CA MET A 98 4.04 4.05 -8.79
C MET A 98 5.10 4.86 -9.55
N LEU A 99 5.50 6.00 -9.00
CA LEU A 99 6.65 6.74 -9.51
C LEU A 99 7.92 6.02 -9.06
N VAL A 100 8.73 5.59 -10.03
CA VAL A 100 10.00 4.90 -9.83
C VAL A 100 11.12 5.72 -10.48
N TYR A 101 12.23 5.90 -9.76
CA TYR A 101 13.45 6.58 -10.23
C TYR A 101 13.19 7.90 -10.99
N GLY A 102 12.37 8.78 -10.40
CA GLY A 102 12.05 10.11 -10.94
C GLY A 102 13.20 11.10 -10.91
#